data_AF-A0A2M7NM93-F1
#
_entry.id   AF-A0A2M7NM93-F1
#
_cell.length_a   1.000
_cell.length_b   1.000
_cell.length_c   1.000
_cell.angle_alpha   90.00
_cell.angle_beta   90.00
_cell.angle_gamma   90.00
#
_symmetry.space_group_name_H-M   'P 1'
#
loop_
_entity.id
_entity.type
_entity.pdbx_description
1 polymer ?
#
loop_
_entity_poly.entity_id
_entity_poly.type
_entity_poly.pdbx_seq_one_letter_code
_entity_poly.pdbx_strand_id
1 'polypeptide(L)' 'MTVILKKSDSKETIEKIFERVSKSTQKNLKIFDAHKYCGVIKLKKSPLEIQKQMRDEWE' A
#
# COMPACT_ATOMS: atom_id res chain seq x y z
N MET A 1 14.85 -1.94 -4.28
CA MET A 1 16.10 -1.72 -3.51
C MET A 1 16.38 -3.01 -2.76
N THR A 2 17.56 -3.59 -2.95
CA THR A 2 17.93 -4.88 -2.34
C THR A 2 19.02 -4.62 -1.31
N VAL A 3 18.81 -5.07 -0.07
CA VAL A 3 19.77 -4.94 1.02
C VAL A 3 20.28 -6.32 1.38
N ILE A 4 21.61 -6.49 1.36
CA ILE A 4 22.27 -7.75 1.68
C ILE A 4 22.86 -7.61 3.08
N LEU A 5 22.37 -8.41 4.02
CA LEU A 5 22.88 -8.51 5.38
C LEU A 5 23.82 -9.72 5.47
N LYS A 6 25.00 -9.55 6.05
CA LYS A 6 25.96 -10.63 6.29
C LYS A 6 26.01 -10.95 7.78
N LYS A 7 26.27 -12.23 8.11
CA LYS A 7 26.37 -12.69 9.51
C LYS A 7 27.51 -12.02 10.30
N SER A 8 28.52 -11.48 9.61
CA SER A 8 29.63 -10.72 10.19
C SER A 8 29.30 -9.27 10.51
N ASP A 9 28.13 -8.77 10.12
CA ASP A 9 27.77 -7.37 10.37
C ASP A 9 27.47 -7.15 11.85
N SER A 10 28.05 -6.09 12.41
CA SER A 10 27.79 -5.69 13.79
C SER A 10 26.36 -5.16 13.95
N LYS A 11 25.80 -5.32 15.16
CA LYS A 11 24.45 -4.86 15.50
C LYS A 11 24.22 -3.39 15.11
N GLU A 12 25.21 -2.53 15.37
CA GLU A 12 25.15 -1.10 15.03
C GLU A 12 25.07 -0.84 13.53
N THR A 13 25.70 -1.68 12.71
CA THR A 13 25.67 -1.57 11.25
C THR A 13 24.29 -1.94 10.72
N ILE A 14 23.69 -2.99 11.30
CA ILE A 14 22.34 -3.44 10.99
C ILE A 14 21.33 -2.32 11.32
N GLU A 15 21.41 -1.73 12.52
CA GLU A 15 20.51 -0.64 12.92
C GLU A 15 20.62 0.58 11.99
N LYS A 16 21.83 0.99 11.59
CA LYS A 16 22.05 2.08 10.63
C LYS A 16 21.47 1.78 9.24
N ILE A 17 21.52 0.52 8.80
CA ILE A 17 20.91 0.08 7.54
C ILE A 17 19.39 0.19 7.63
N PHE A 18 18.78 -0.29 8.72
CA PHE A 18 17.35 -0.16 8.97
C PHE A 18 16.88 1.31 8.98
N GLU A 19 17.61 2.18 9.66
CA GLU A 19 17.31 3.62 9.66
C GLU A 19 17.40 4.25 8.27
N ARG A 20 18.37 3.84 7.43
CA ARG A 20 18.49 4.35 6.07
C ARG A 20 17.33 3.88 5.18
N VAL A 21 16.91 2.63 5.33
CA VAL A 21 15.78 2.07 4.58
C VAL A 21 14.47 2.74 5.01
N SER A 22 14.24 2.94 6.31
CA SER A 22 13.03 3.62 6.81
C SER A 22 12.96 5.09 6.39
N LYS A 23 14.09 5.80 6.38
CA LYS A 23 14.17 7.19 5.90
C LYS A 23 14.02 7.28 4.37
N SER A 24 14.48 6.28 3.62
CA SER A 24 14.34 6.27 2.14
C SER A 24 12.93 5.93 1.68
N THR A 25 12.22 5.05 2.41
CA THR A 25 10.80 4.80 2.15
C THR A 25 9.98 6.04 2.43
N GLN A 26 10.22 6.76 3.53
CA GLN A 26 9.51 8.00 3.86
C GLN A 26 9.75 9.16 2.86
N LYS A 27 10.97 9.35 2.36
CA LYS A 27 11.28 10.45 1.42
C LYS A 27 10.69 10.26 0.01
N ASN A 28 10.39 9.03 -0.39
CA ASN A 28 9.76 8.72 -1.68
C ASN A 28 8.24 8.55 -1.60
N LEU A 29 7.61 8.86 -0.46
CA LEU A 29 6.15 8.91 -0.34
C LEU A 29 5.57 10.20 -0.97
N LYS A 30 5.94 10.49 -2.22
CA LYS A 30 4.91 10.91 -3.19
C LYS A 30 4.16 9.64 -3.60
N ILE A 31 3.59 8.92 -2.63
CA ILE A 31 2.74 7.76 -2.91
C ILE A 31 1.65 8.31 -3.81
N PHE A 32 1.40 7.63 -4.91
CA PHE A 32 0.21 7.88 -5.70
C PHE A 32 -1.00 7.86 -4.77
N ASP A 33 -1.54 9.04 -4.51
CA ASP A 33 -2.75 9.18 -3.71
C ASP A 33 -3.92 8.74 -4.60
N ALA A 34 -4.21 7.44 -4.56
CA ALA A 34 -5.32 6.87 -5.29
C ALA A 34 -6.66 7.52 -4.89
N HIS A 35 -6.80 8.03 -3.66
CA HIS A 35 -7.99 8.77 -3.26
C HIS A 35 -8.12 10.11 -3.99
N LYS A 36 -7.00 10.77 -4.29
CA LYS A 36 -6.98 12.03 -5.06
C LYS A 36 -7.46 11.87 -6.50
N TYR A 37 -7.19 10.73 -7.13
CA TYR A 37 -7.45 10.53 -8.56
C TYR A 37 -8.59 9.57 -8.89
N CYS A 38 -8.85 8.56 -8.04
CA CYS A 38 -9.88 7.56 -8.33
C CYS A 38 -11.27 7.93 -7.80
N GLY A 39 -11.39 8.96 -6.95
CA GLY A 39 -12.67 9.37 -6.36
C GLY A 39 -13.27 8.28 -5.47
N VAL A 40 -13.73 8.64 -4.28
CA VAL A 40 -14.47 7.69 -3.43
C VAL A 40 -15.94 7.73 -3.85
N ILE A 41 -16.43 6.70 -4.53
CA ILE A 41 -17.86 6.56 -4.80
C ILE A 41 -18.55 6.21 -3.48
N LYS A 42 -19.32 7.17 -2.93
CA LYS A 42 -20.17 6.94 -1.77
C LYS A 42 -21.49 6.31 -2.22
N LEU A 43 -21.56 4.99 -2.15
CA LEU A 43 -22.77 4.23 -2.49
C LEU A 43 -23.73 4.20 -1.29
N LYS A 44 -25.04 4.32 -1.55
CA LYS A 44 -26.10 4.22 -0.52
C LYS A 44 -26.29 2.78 -0.03
N LYS A 45 -25.90 1.80 -0.83
CA LYS A 45 -26.02 0.36 -0.57
C LYS A 45 -24.66 -0.31 -0.74
N SER A 46 -24.49 -1.49 -0.17
CA SER A 46 -23.26 -2.26 -0.34
C SER A 46 -23.02 -2.54 -1.83
N PRO A 47 -21.76 -2.44 -2.33
CA PRO A 47 -21.43 -2.83 -3.69
C PRO A 47 -21.91 -4.25 -4.04
N LEU A 48 -21.88 -5.16 -3.07
CA LEU A 48 -22.30 -6.54 -3.26
C LEU A 48 -23.82 -6.67 -3.45
N GLU A 49 -24.61 -5.81 -2.80
CA GLU A 49 -26.06 -5.76 -2.99
C GLU A 49 -26.39 -5.27 -4.39
N ILE A 50 -25.73 -4.21 -4.86
CA ILE A 50 -25.89 -3.68 -6.22
C ILE A 50 -25.54 -4.77 -7.26
N GLN A 51 -24.43 -5.49 -7.05
CA GLN A 51 -24.02 -6.57 -7.94
C GLN A 51 -25.03 -7.71 -8.01
N LYS A 52 -25.71 -8.04 -6.91
CA LYS A 52 -26.78 -9.05 -6.90
C LYS A 52 -28.01 -8.55 -7.65
N GLN A 53 -28.47 -7.32 -7.38
CA GLN A 53 -29.63 -6.73 -8.06
C GLN A 53 -29.43 -6.69 -9.59
N MET A 54 -28.25 -6.31 -10.07
CA MET A 54 -27.96 -6.27 -11.51
C MET A 54 -27.86 -7.67 -12.16
N ARG A 55 -27.65 -8.73 -11.38
CA ARG A 55 -27.66 -10.11 -11.88
C ARG A 55 -29.05 -10.70 -11.92
N ASP A 56 -29.93 -10.27 -11.00
CA ASP A 56 -31.34 -10.67 -10.99
C ASP A 56 -32.10 -10.11 -12.22
N GLU A 57 -31.56 -9.08 -12.90
CA GLU A 57 -32.10 -8.54 -14.17
C GLU A 57 -31.81 -9.42 -15.42
N TRP A 58 -31.12 -10.55 -15.26
CA TRP A 58 -30.79 -11.49 -16.35
C TRP A 58 -31.67 -12.75 -16.36
N GLU A 59 -32.65 -12.86 -15.45
CA GLU A 59 -33.76 -13.84 -15.51
C GLU A 59 -35.01 -13.20 -16.14
#